data_AF-A0A538RF32-F1
#
_entry.id   AF-A0A538RF32-F1
#
_cell.length_a   1.000
_cell.length_b   1.000
_cell.length_c   1.000
_cell.angle_alpha   90.00
_cell.angle_beta   90.00
_cell.angle_gamma   90.00
#
_symmetry.space_group_name_H-M   'P 1'
#
loop_
_entity.id
_entity.type
_entity.pdbx_description
1 polymer ?
#
loop_
_entity_poly.entity_id
_entity_poly.type
_entity_poly.pdbx_seq_one_letter_code
_entity_poly.pdbx_strand_id
1 'polypeptide(L)'
;MLADRLSRYCQCLCYDNLPSAVVHEVKRRVLDSLGCALGAWNAPPCRIARRVGQSVQPADGATLWGTNHKTLPDLAAFANGALVRYLDFNDTYLAKEPAHPSDNIAAILAVGEASRASGQRVIQAIVLAYEVQCRLCDAAALRPRGWDHVTYGPFSSALAAAKVMKLSDTQTLQAVNLAGVANIALRQTRVGDLSMWKACAFPNAARNGVFAAMLAQRGMTGPSPIFEGEKGFMKLVSGPLELPLFGGEKGPSEPLTFKILDTYIKRYPVEYHAQTAVEAALAIREEMLNVEGVEALAGITDIEVGSFDVAIEIIGREPEKWHPHTRETADHSFPYCVAAALLDGKVTLQSFAAKHLTNPVLHELMQKVRVVSQPEFVGHYPQAMPTRITVRTKAGKDYAKQVDYALGHPKNWMSDHEVENKFRRLAAGKLDRARKERVIDSVWKLDQLKDISALMPLLKMNRRN
;
A
#
# COMPACT_ATOMS: atom_id res chain seq x y z
N MET A 1 5.41 -29.56 -1.83
CA MET A 1 4.31 -28.75 -2.40
C MET A 1 4.56 -27.29 -2.05
N LEU A 2 3.80 -26.36 -2.62
CA LEU A 2 4.03 -24.92 -2.48
C LEU A 2 3.89 -24.45 -1.02
N ALA A 3 2.90 -24.97 -0.29
CA ALA A 3 2.72 -24.65 1.13
C ALA A 3 3.93 -25.07 1.98
N ASP A 4 4.54 -26.24 1.70
CA ASP A 4 5.76 -26.67 2.38
C ASP A 4 6.94 -25.74 2.07
N ARG A 5 7.06 -25.30 0.82
CA ARG A 5 8.14 -24.38 0.41
C ARG A 5 8.01 -23.04 1.13
N LEU A 6 6.81 -22.49 1.21
CA LEU A 6 6.52 -21.26 1.96
C LEU A 6 6.83 -21.42 3.45
N SER A 7 6.41 -22.55 4.05
CA SER A 7 6.71 -22.85 5.45
C SER A 7 8.22 -22.93 5.71
N ARG A 8 8.98 -23.66 4.86
CA ARG A 8 10.44 -23.74 4.96
C ARG A 8 11.12 -22.38 4.84
N TYR A 9 10.72 -21.57 3.84
CA TYR A 9 11.29 -20.24 3.67
C TYR A 9 11.03 -19.34 4.89
N CYS A 10 9.82 -19.38 5.45
CA CYS A 10 9.48 -18.69 6.70
C CYS A 10 10.45 -19.07 7.84
N GLN A 11 10.77 -20.36 7.99
CA GLN A 11 11.66 -20.83 9.04
C GLN A 11 13.13 -20.41 8.80
N CYS A 12 13.61 -20.55 7.58
CA CYS A 12 15.01 -20.25 7.21
C CYS A 12 15.36 -18.75 7.22
N LEU A 13 14.38 -17.85 7.08
CA LEU A 13 14.65 -16.41 7.02
C LEU A 13 15.14 -15.87 8.38
N CYS A 14 16.44 -15.60 8.50
CA CYS A 14 17.10 -15.10 9.71
C CYS A 14 17.45 -13.61 9.61
N TYR A 15 17.31 -12.87 10.72
CA TYR A 15 17.62 -11.43 10.77
C TYR A 15 19.08 -11.15 10.40
N ASP A 16 20.01 -11.94 10.94
CA ASP A 16 21.46 -11.76 10.73
C ASP A 16 21.89 -11.98 9.27
N ASN A 17 21.04 -12.60 8.45
CA ASN A 17 21.27 -12.82 7.03
C ASN A 17 20.62 -11.75 6.15
N LEU A 18 19.92 -10.77 6.73
CA LEU A 18 19.29 -9.70 5.98
C LEU A 18 20.33 -8.63 5.62
N PRO A 19 20.45 -8.24 4.34
CA PRO A 19 21.26 -7.08 3.96
C PRO A 19 20.80 -5.82 4.68
N SER A 20 21.74 -4.93 5.03
CA SER A 20 21.43 -3.66 5.71
C SER A 20 20.42 -2.81 4.94
N ALA A 21 20.50 -2.80 3.60
CA ALA A 21 19.54 -2.10 2.74
C ALA A 21 18.10 -2.61 2.89
N VAL A 22 17.91 -3.92 3.10
CA VAL A 22 16.61 -4.54 3.33
C VAL A 22 16.05 -4.11 4.68
N VAL A 23 16.87 -4.15 5.73
CA VAL A 23 16.49 -3.68 7.07
C VAL A 23 16.13 -2.19 7.06
N HIS A 24 16.91 -1.37 6.35
CA HIS A 24 16.65 0.06 6.18
C HIS A 24 15.31 0.31 5.47
N GLU A 25 15.02 -0.45 4.43
CA GLU A 25 13.74 -0.34 3.73
C GLU A 25 12.55 -0.73 4.59
N VAL A 26 12.66 -1.78 5.41
CA VAL A 26 11.60 -2.12 6.36
C VAL A 26 11.28 -0.93 7.26
N LYS A 27 12.29 -0.24 7.81
CA LYS A 27 12.09 0.93 8.67
C LYS A 27 11.37 2.06 7.92
N ARG A 28 11.73 2.31 6.66
CA ARG A 28 11.01 3.27 5.80
C ARG A 28 9.54 2.89 5.61
N ARG A 29 9.24 1.62 5.31
CA ARG A 29 7.84 1.18 5.12
C ARG A 29 7.03 1.24 6.41
N VAL A 30 7.65 0.96 7.56
CA VAL A 30 7.01 1.14 8.87
C VAL A 30 6.69 2.63 9.10
N LEU A 31 7.65 3.53 8.89
CA LEU A 31 7.44 4.96 9.09
C LEU A 31 6.36 5.52 8.16
N ASP A 32 6.40 5.12 6.89
CA ASP A 32 5.41 5.47 5.87
C ASP A 32 4.00 5.00 6.24
N SER A 33 3.86 3.74 6.65
CA SER A 33 2.58 3.15 7.06
C SER A 33 1.98 3.83 8.28
N LEU A 34 2.82 4.15 9.28
CA LEU A 34 2.37 4.89 10.47
C LEU A 34 1.94 6.31 10.10
N GLY A 35 2.64 6.96 9.18
CA GLY A 35 2.24 8.25 8.62
C GLY A 35 0.86 8.18 7.99
N CYS A 36 0.65 7.23 7.07
CA CYS A 36 -0.64 7.00 6.42
C CYS A 36 -1.74 6.75 7.46
N ALA A 37 -1.46 5.94 8.47
CA ALA A 37 -2.42 5.63 9.50
C ALA A 37 -2.86 6.86 10.32
N LEU A 38 -1.93 7.73 10.71
CA LEU A 38 -2.24 8.96 11.43
C LEU A 38 -3.06 9.94 10.55
N GLY A 39 -2.72 10.03 9.26
CA GLY A 39 -3.48 10.83 8.30
C GLY A 39 -4.90 10.34 8.07
N ALA A 40 -5.11 9.01 8.11
CA ALA A 40 -6.41 8.37 7.90
C ALA A 40 -7.33 8.35 9.13
N TRP A 41 -6.85 8.79 10.30
CA TRP A 41 -7.51 8.53 11.59
C TRP A 41 -9.01 8.82 11.68
N ASN A 42 -9.41 9.94 11.07
CA ASN A 42 -10.77 10.47 11.12
C ASN A 42 -11.66 9.89 10.02
N ALA A 43 -11.11 9.09 9.09
CA ALA A 43 -11.87 8.53 7.99
C ALA A 43 -13.05 7.68 8.50
N PRO A 44 -14.23 7.77 7.88
CA PRO A 44 -15.39 6.99 8.27
C PRO A 44 -15.14 5.47 8.42
N PRO A 45 -14.53 4.74 7.45
CA PRO A 45 -14.25 3.32 7.61
C PRO A 45 -13.31 3.03 8.80
N CYS A 46 -12.29 3.85 8.99
CA CYS A 46 -11.33 3.70 10.09
C CYS A 46 -12.00 3.89 11.46
N ARG A 47 -12.95 4.84 11.58
CA ARG A 47 -13.75 5.03 12.79
C ARG A 47 -14.65 3.83 13.07
N ILE A 48 -15.29 3.27 12.04
CA ILE A 48 -16.15 2.09 12.16
C ILE A 48 -15.32 0.89 12.62
N ALA A 49 -14.21 0.60 11.92
CA ALA A 49 -13.32 -0.52 12.26
C ALA A 49 -12.75 -0.38 13.69
N ARG A 50 -12.37 0.84 14.09
CA ARG A 50 -11.93 1.11 15.46
C ARG A 50 -13.02 0.87 16.50
N ARG A 51 -14.27 1.29 16.26
CA ARG A 51 -15.40 1.03 17.16
C ARG A 51 -15.69 -0.46 17.32
N VAL A 52 -15.58 -1.22 16.22
CA VAL A 52 -15.67 -2.69 16.28
C VAL A 52 -14.54 -3.26 17.12
N GLY A 53 -13.30 -2.82 16.93
CA GLY A 53 -12.18 -3.26 17.77
C GLY A 53 -12.38 -2.89 19.26
N GLN A 54 -13.04 -1.77 19.56
CA GLN A 54 -13.31 -1.30 20.92
C GLN A 54 -14.38 -2.11 21.66
N SER A 55 -15.16 -2.97 20.98
CA SER A 55 -16.15 -3.82 21.65
C SER A 55 -15.52 -4.97 22.45
N VAL A 56 -14.21 -5.20 22.29
CA VAL A 56 -13.45 -6.23 22.98
C VAL A 56 -12.26 -5.60 23.70
N GLN A 57 -12.00 -6.01 24.94
CA GLN A 57 -10.91 -5.52 25.76
C GLN A 57 -10.23 -6.68 26.51
N PRO A 58 -9.29 -7.40 25.86
CA PRO A 58 -8.57 -8.48 26.51
C PRO A 58 -7.50 -7.92 27.48
N ALA A 59 -7.04 -8.75 28.41
CA ALA A 59 -5.96 -8.38 29.34
C ALA A 59 -4.63 -8.18 28.58
N ASP A 60 -4.29 -9.14 27.71
CA ASP A 60 -3.19 -9.07 26.76
C ASP A 60 -3.74 -8.99 25.33
N GLY A 61 -3.18 -8.12 24.52
CA GLY A 61 -3.67 -7.86 23.17
C GLY A 61 -2.86 -6.80 22.46
N ALA A 62 -3.44 -6.30 21.36
CA ALA A 62 -2.82 -5.31 20.49
C ALA A 62 -3.56 -3.98 20.55
N THR A 63 -2.80 -2.90 20.53
CA THR A 63 -3.29 -1.53 20.64
C THR A 63 -3.97 -1.12 19.34
N LEU A 64 -5.18 -0.57 19.45
CA LEU A 64 -5.79 0.23 18.40
C LEU A 64 -5.00 1.54 18.32
N TRP A 65 -4.23 1.73 17.24
CA TRP A 65 -3.33 2.87 17.06
C TRP A 65 -4.05 4.19 17.30
N GLY A 66 -3.36 5.21 17.78
CA GLY A 66 -4.00 6.47 18.14
C GLY A 66 -4.74 6.47 19.48
N THR A 67 -4.94 5.31 20.12
CA THR A 67 -5.60 5.17 21.43
C THR A 67 -4.72 4.46 22.47
N ASN A 68 -5.27 4.22 23.66
CA ASN A 68 -4.71 3.29 24.66
C ASN A 68 -5.51 1.97 24.74
N HIS A 69 -6.50 1.78 23.86
CA HIS A 69 -7.39 0.62 23.89
C HIS A 69 -6.68 -0.58 23.28
N LYS A 70 -6.64 -1.70 24.00
CA LYS A 70 -6.18 -2.98 23.48
C LYS A 70 -7.37 -3.85 23.08
N THR A 71 -7.22 -4.58 21.98
CA THR A 71 -8.19 -5.54 21.47
C THR A 71 -7.48 -6.82 21.04
N LEU A 72 -8.21 -7.78 20.47
CA LEU A 72 -7.62 -9.01 19.93
C LEU A 72 -6.71 -8.70 18.73
N PRO A 73 -5.61 -9.45 18.52
CA PRO A 73 -4.64 -9.16 17.45
C PRO A 73 -5.25 -9.09 16.05
N ASP A 74 -6.24 -9.93 15.75
CA ASP A 74 -6.93 -9.97 14.47
C ASP A 74 -7.83 -8.74 14.25
N LEU A 75 -8.51 -8.27 15.30
CA LEU A 75 -9.30 -7.03 15.28
C LEU A 75 -8.41 -5.78 15.18
N ALA A 76 -7.27 -5.78 15.87
CA ALA A 76 -6.28 -4.71 15.75
C ALA A 76 -5.66 -4.69 14.35
N ALA A 77 -5.35 -5.86 13.77
CA ALA A 77 -4.87 -5.99 12.39
C ALA A 77 -5.86 -5.35 11.41
N PHE A 78 -7.17 -5.63 11.54
CA PHE A 78 -8.20 -5.03 10.71
C PHE A 78 -8.30 -3.51 10.91
N ALA A 79 -8.45 -3.04 12.16
CA ALA A 79 -8.66 -1.63 12.45
C ALA A 79 -7.45 -0.75 12.11
N ASN A 80 -6.24 -1.21 12.44
CA ASN A 80 -5.00 -0.51 12.12
C ASN A 80 -4.66 -0.63 10.64
N GLY A 81 -4.94 -1.78 10.01
CA GLY A 81 -4.75 -1.96 8.57
C GLY A 81 -5.63 -1.02 7.75
N ALA A 82 -6.89 -0.82 8.16
CA ALA A 82 -7.77 0.15 7.51
C ALA A 82 -7.19 1.57 7.55
N LEU A 83 -6.51 1.94 8.63
CA LEU A 83 -5.80 3.23 8.72
C LEU A 83 -4.64 3.31 7.70
N VAL A 84 -3.83 2.26 7.58
CA VAL A 84 -2.72 2.21 6.61
C VAL A 84 -3.24 2.36 5.18
N ARG A 85 -4.28 1.59 4.82
CA ARG A 85 -4.73 1.47 3.44
C ARG A 85 -5.64 2.59 2.95
N TYR A 86 -6.41 3.23 3.84
CA TYR A 86 -7.53 4.12 3.47
C TYR A 86 -7.14 5.23 2.50
N LEU A 87 -6.00 5.89 2.73
CA LEU A 87 -5.58 7.01 1.90
C LEU A 87 -5.08 6.59 0.52
N ASP A 88 -4.89 5.29 0.28
CA ASP A 88 -4.18 4.76 -0.88
C ASP A 88 -2.80 5.39 -1.08
N PHE A 89 -2.17 5.72 0.04
CA PHE A 89 -0.94 6.51 0.09
C PHE A 89 0.25 5.71 0.64
N ASN A 90 0.00 4.49 1.08
CA ASN A 90 1.03 3.53 1.45
C ASN A 90 1.73 2.98 0.19
N ASP A 91 2.77 2.17 0.41
CA ASP A 91 3.56 1.63 -0.69
C ASP A 91 2.75 0.71 -1.64
N THR A 92 3.35 0.38 -2.76
CA THR A 92 2.77 -0.52 -3.75
C THR A 92 3.85 -1.39 -4.40
N TYR A 93 3.43 -2.40 -5.13
CA TYR A 93 4.22 -3.26 -5.99
C TYR A 93 3.42 -3.60 -7.25
N LEU A 94 4.04 -3.59 -8.42
CA LEU A 94 3.40 -3.80 -9.71
C LEU A 94 4.11 -4.93 -10.44
N ALA A 95 3.34 -5.95 -10.78
CA ALA A 95 3.79 -7.11 -11.53
C ALA A 95 2.64 -7.61 -12.40
N LYS A 96 2.55 -8.93 -12.64
CA LYS A 96 1.35 -9.52 -13.27
C LYS A 96 0.10 -9.19 -12.44
N GLU A 97 0.21 -9.26 -11.12
CA GLU A 97 -0.79 -8.74 -10.18
C GLU A 97 -0.21 -7.58 -9.35
N PRO A 98 -0.88 -6.41 -9.23
CA PRO A 98 -0.54 -5.39 -8.25
C PRO A 98 -0.67 -5.85 -6.79
N ALA A 99 0.07 -5.19 -5.89
CA ALA A 99 -0.02 -5.39 -4.46
C ALA A 99 0.27 -4.10 -3.68
N HIS A 100 -0.16 -4.09 -2.42
CA HIS A 100 0.24 -3.10 -1.41
C HIS A 100 0.87 -3.84 -0.22
N PRO A 101 2.14 -4.23 -0.29
CA PRO A 101 2.72 -5.13 0.71
C PRO A 101 2.77 -4.55 2.13
N SER A 102 2.85 -3.22 2.27
CA SER A 102 2.75 -2.52 3.56
C SER A 102 1.44 -2.76 4.30
N ASP A 103 0.37 -3.21 3.63
CA ASP A 103 -0.88 -3.55 4.29
C ASP A 103 -0.71 -4.69 5.32
N ASN A 104 0.34 -5.51 5.21
CA ASN A 104 0.67 -6.53 6.22
C ASN A 104 1.23 -5.91 7.52
N ILE A 105 1.80 -4.70 7.49
CA ILE A 105 2.55 -4.12 8.63
C ILE A 105 1.65 -3.98 9.86
N ALA A 106 0.39 -3.56 9.70
CA ALA A 106 -0.53 -3.42 10.81
C ALA A 106 -0.81 -4.76 11.50
N ALA A 107 -0.97 -5.83 10.74
CA ALA A 107 -1.18 -7.19 11.25
C ALA A 107 0.06 -7.71 11.98
N ILE A 108 1.25 -7.50 11.39
CA ILE A 108 2.53 -7.93 11.97
C ILE A 108 2.80 -7.20 13.28
N LEU A 109 2.56 -5.88 13.34
CA LEU A 109 2.73 -5.09 14.56
C LEU A 109 1.71 -5.46 15.64
N ALA A 110 0.47 -5.77 15.26
CA ALA A 110 -0.55 -6.23 16.21
C ALA A 110 -0.16 -7.57 16.87
N VAL A 111 0.22 -8.56 16.06
CA VAL A 111 0.70 -9.86 16.58
C VAL A 111 2.01 -9.69 17.34
N GLY A 112 2.88 -8.78 16.88
CA GLY A 112 4.15 -8.43 17.50
C GLY A 112 3.97 -7.89 18.91
N GLU A 113 3.08 -6.92 19.10
CA GLU A 113 2.75 -6.39 20.42
C GLU A 113 2.16 -7.46 21.34
N ALA A 114 1.20 -8.23 20.84
CA ALA A 114 0.55 -9.28 21.63
C ALA A 114 1.53 -10.39 22.04
N SER A 115 2.57 -10.63 21.24
CA SER A 115 3.63 -11.61 21.51
C SER A 115 4.87 -11.02 22.17
N ARG A 116 4.88 -9.70 22.47
CA ARG A 116 6.05 -8.94 22.96
C ARG A 116 7.32 -9.20 22.12
N ALA A 117 7.16 -9.22 20.80
CA ALA A 117 8.23 -9.56 19.88
C ALA A 117 9.28 -8.44 19.80
N SER A 118 10.55 -8.83 19.61
CA SER A 118 11.62 -7.88 19.33
C SER A 118 11.44 -7.24 17.95
N GLY A 119 12.02 -6.06 17.76
CA GLY A 119 11.97 -5.37 16.48
C GLY A 119 12.68 -6.12 15.37
N GLN A 120 13.77 -6.84 15.65
CA GLN A 120 14.41 -7.75 14.68
C GLN A 120 13.43 -8.82 14.18
N ARG A 121 12.62 -9.39 15.08
CA ARG A 121 11.61 -10.39 14.72
C ARG A 121 10.51 -9.79 13.84
N VAL A 122 10.05 -8.59 14.18
CA VAL A 122 9.09 -7.84 13.36
C VAL A 122 9.68 -7.53 11.98
N ILE A 123 10.95 -7.15 11.90
CA ILE A 123 11.64 -6.90 10.62
C ILE A 123 11.66 -8.16 9.76
N GLN A 124 12.04 -9.32 10.31
CA GLN A 124 12.00 -10.60 9.59
C GLN A 124 10.59 -10.90 9.04
N ALA A 125 9.55 -10.66 9.83
CA ALA A 125 8.17 -10.91 9.43
C ALA A 125 7.70 -9.96 8.33
N ILE A 126 8.12 -8.69 8.36
CA ILE A 126 7.82 -7.73 7.28
C ILE A 126 8.53 -8.15 5.98
N VAL A 127 9.82 -8.49 6.04
CA VAL A 127 10.55 -8.99 4.86
C VAL A 127 9.86 -10.23 4.30
N LEU A 128 9.48 -11.19 5.15
CA LEU A 128 8.76 -12.40 4.74
C LEU A 128 7.44 -12.10 4.04
N ALA A 129 6.63 -11.19 4.60
CA ALA A 129 5.34 -10.82 4.03
C ALA A 129 5.49 -10.18 2.64
N TYR A 130 6.44 -9.26 2.50
CA TYR A 130 6.75 -8.61 1.23
C TYR A 130 7.23 -9.64 0.20
N GLU A 131 8.16 -10.49 0.60
CA GLU A 131 8.71 -11.52 -0.28
C GLU A 131 7.61 -12.46 -0.79
N VAL A 132 6.79 -13.01 0.10
CA VAL A 132 5.72 -13.95 -0.29
C VAL A 132 4.69 -13.27 -1.19
N GLN A 133 4.18 -12.11 -0.79
CA GLN A 133 3.12 -11.43 -1.54
C GLN A 133 3.61 -10.99 -2.92
N CYS A 134 4.77 -10.33 -3.01
CA CYS A 134 5.31 -9.88 -4.28
C CYS A 134 5.64 -11.04 -5.22
N ARG A 135 6.14 -12.18 -4.70
CA ARG A 135 6.44 -13.36 -5.54
C ARG A 135 5.17 -14.05 -6.04
N LEU A 136 4.10 -14.09 -5.25
CA LEU A 136 2.78 -14.53 -5.72
C LEU A 136 2.27 -13.62 -6.84
N CYS A 137 2.45 -12.30 -6.70
CA CYS A 137 2.12 -11.30 -7.71
C CYS A 137 2.93 -11.43 -9.00
N ASP A 138 4.20 -11.84 -8.92
CA ASP A 138 5.02 -12.16 -10.09
C ASP A 138 4.55 -13.43 -10.80
N ALA A 139 4.10 -14.41 -10.02
CA ALA A 139 3.79 -15.73 -10.53
C ALA A 139 2.48 -15.73 -11.33
N ALA A 140 1.39 -15.17 -10.79
CA ALA A 140 0.07 -15.23 -11.42
C ALA A 140 -0.81 -14.00 -11.17
N ALA A 141 -1.59 -13.65 -12.20
CA ALA A 141 -2.64 -12.62 -12.13
C ALA A 141 -3.99 -13.25 -11.77
N LEU A 142 -4.65 -12.65 -10.77
CA LEU A 142 -5.96 -13.03 -10.24
C LEU A 142 -7.09 -12.20 -10.86
N ARG A 143 -6.83 -10.92 -11.17
CA ARG A 143 -7.82 -9.98 -11.73
C ARG A 143 -8.54 -10.50 -12.98
N PRO A 144 -7.87 -11.06 -14.02
CA PRO A 144 -8.56 -11.58 -15.20
C PRO A 144 -9.52 -12.74 -14.90
N ARG A 145 -9.39 -13.35 -13.72
CA ARG A 145 -10.21 -14.48 -13.27
C ARG A 145 -11.31 -14.04 -12.29
N GLY A 146 -11.51 -12.72 -12.09
CA GLY A 146 -12.58 -12.15 -11.27
C GLY A 146 -12.25 -11.98 -9.79
N TRP A 147 -11.00 -12.21 -9.38
CA TRP A 147 -10.56 -12.13 -7.98
C TRP A 147 -9.77 -10.86 -7.69
N ASP A 148 -9.89 -10.33 -6.48
CA ASP A 148 -9.12 -9.19 -6.02
C ASP A 148 -7.72 -9.64 -5.58
N HIS A 149 -6.69 -8.83 -5.87
CA HIS A 149 -5.29 -9.08 -5.53
C HIS A 149 -5.04 -9.33 -4.03
N VAL A 150 -5.92 -8.78 -3.17
CA VAL A 150 -5.85 -8.98 -1.72
C VAL A 150 -6.02 -10.44 -1.31
N THR A 151 -6.47 -11.31 -2.23
CA THR A 151 -6.56 -12.76 -2.05
C THR A 151 -5.20 -13.42 -1.75
N TYR A 152 -4.07 -12.79 -2.10
CA TYR A 152 -2.75 -13.25 -1.63
C TYR A 152 -2.43 -12.86 -0.18
N GLY A 153 -3.13 -11.88 0.37
CA GLY A 153 -2.93 -11.33 1.71
C GLY A 153 -3.04 -12.32 2.87
N PRO A 154 -3.99 -13.28 2.89
CA PRO A 154 -4.08 -14.25 3.98
C PRO A 154 -2.82 -15.11 4.08
N PHE A 155 -2.22 -15.51 2.95
CA PHE A 155 -0.98 -16.29 2.94
C PHE A 155 0.20 -15.50 3.52
N SER A 156 0.43 -14.27 3.04
CA SER A 156 1.53 -13.44 3.52
C SER A 156 1.38 -13.07 4.99
N SER A 157 0.16 -12.69 5.41
CA SER A 157 -0.13 -12.32 6.80
C SER A 157 -0.07 -13.51 7.75
N ALA A 158 -0.53 -14.70 7.34
CA ALA A 158 -0.43 -15.92 8.15
C ALA A 158 1.02 -16.35 8.39
N LEU A 159 1.86 -16.32 7.34
CA LEU A 159 3.29 -16.64 7.45
C LEU A 159 4.02 -15.62 8.32
N ALA A 160 3.73 -14.33 8.15
CA ALA A 160 4.34 -13.28 8.96
C ALA A 160 3.90 -13.38 10.44
N ALA A 161 2.62 -13.64 10.70
CA ALA A 161 2.12 -13.91 12.05
C ALA A 161 2.77 -15.15 12.65
N ALA A 162 2.90 -16.24 11.88
CA ALA A 162 3.56 -17.46 12.31
C ALA A 162 5.03 -17.21 12.71
N LYS A 163 5.76 -16.41 11.92
CA LYS A 163 7.14 -16.00 12.21
C LYS A 163 7.24 -15.24 13.53
N VAL A 164 6.36 -14.26 13.74
CA VAL A 164 6.31 -13.44 14.96
C VAL A 164 5.98 -14.30 16.19
N MET A 165 4.98 -15.17 16.07
CA MET A 165 4.50 -16.06 17.13
C MET A 165 5.42 -17.26 17.39
N LYS A 166 6.49 -17.42 16.60
CA LYS A 166 7.46 -18.52 16.69
C LYS A 166 6.81 -19.90 16.53
N LEU A 167 5.87 -20.02 15.58
CA LEU A 167 5.21 -21.29 15.31
C LEU A 167 6.19 -22.32 14.75
N SER A 168 5.98 -23.60 15.09
CA SER A 168 6.75 -24.71 14.52
C SER A 168 6.48 -24.89 13.03
N ASP A 169 7.29 -25.71 12.35
CA ASP A 169 7.12 -26.04 10.93
C ASP A 169 5.71 -26.61 10.65
N THR A 170 5.24 -27.51 11.51
CA THR A 170 3.90 -28.11 11.43
C THR A 170 2.83 -27.04 11.58
N GLN A 171 2.92 -26.19 12.62
CA GLN A 171 1.94 -25.13 12.84
C GLN A 171 1.96 -24.09 11.72
N THR A 172 3.13 -23.75 11.18
CA THR A 172 3.29 -22.81 10.07
C THR A 172 2.65 -23.35 8.80
N LEU A 173 2.85 -24.64 8.49
CA LEU A 173 2.18 -25.28 7.36
C LEU A 173 0.65 -25.27 7.52
N GLN A 174 0.14 -25.58 8.71
CA GLN A 174 -1.30 -25.54 8.95
C GLN A 174 -1.87 -24.12 8.87
N ALA A 175 -1.13 -23.10 9.30
CA ALA A 175 -1.54 -21.70 9.14
C ALA A 175 -1.72 -21.33 7.66
N VAL A 176 -0.82 -21.77 6.77
CA VAL A 176 -0.92 -21.56 5.32
C VAL A 176 -2.15 -22.27 4.74
N ASN A 177 -2.40 -23.52 5.14
CA ASN A 177 -3.56 -24.29 4.68
C ASN A 177 -4.88 -23.64 5.11
N LEU A 178 -4.98 -23.24 6.38
CA LEU A 178 -6.15 -22.56 6.93
C LEU A 178 -6.39 -21.19 6.27
N ALA A 179 -5.32 -20.42 6.05
CA ALA A 179 -5.42 -19.10 5.45
C ALA A 179 -5.88 -19.14 3.99
N GLY A 180 -5.48 -20.16 3.23
CA GLY A 180 -5.75 -20.24 1.80
C GLY A 180 -7.09 -20.84 1.40
N VAL A 181 -7.73 -21.63 2.27
CA VAL A 181 -8.98 -22.34 1.90
C VAL A 181 -10.21 -21.43 1.95
N ALA A 182 -10.20 -20.45 2.85
CA ALA A 182 -11.28 -19.50 3.03
C ALA A 182 -10.82 -18.09 2.65
N ASN A 183 -11.75 -17.15 2.57
CA ASN A 183 -11.47 -15.71 2.46
C ASN A 183 -10.94 -15.22 1.09
N ILE A 184 -11.42 -15.83 0.00
CA ILE A 184 -11.17 -15.35 -1.36
C ILE A 184 -11.98 -14.07 -1.62
N ALA A 185 -11.32 -12.99 -2.06
CA ALA A 185 -11.95 -11.70 -2.28
C ALA A 185 -12.36 -11.51 -3.75
N LEU A 186 -13.61 -11.10 -3.99
CA LEU A 186 -14.12 -10.79 -5.33
C LEU A 186 -13.60 -9.46 -5.83
N ARG A 187 -13.36 -9.36 -7.15
CA ARG A 187 -12.89 -8.13 -7.80
C ARG A 187 -13.91 -6.99 -7.78
N GLN A 188 -15.18 -7.26 -7.49
CA GLN A 188 -16.25 -6.25 -7.34
C GLN A 188 -15.87 -5.11 -6.37
N THR A 189 -14.98 -5.37 -5.41
CA THR A 189 -14.39 -4.35 -4.51
C THR A 189 -13.82 -3.13 -5.25
N ARG A 190 -13.45 -3.27 -6.53
CA ARG A 190 -12.66 -2.29 -7.30
C ARG A 190 -13.29 -1.92 -8.65
N VAL A 191 -14.59 -2.16 -8.83
CA VAL A 191 -15.32 -1.91 -10.08
C VAL A 191 -16.51 -0.99 -9.79
N GLY A 192 -16.74 0.00 -10.65
CA GLY A 192 -17.79 1.02 -10.48
C GLY A 192 -17.48 1.98 -9.33
N ASP A 193 -18.53 2.43 -8.63
CA ASP A 193 -18.40 3.29 -7.46
C ASP A 193 -17.68 2.59 -6.31
N LEU A 194 -16.50 3.09 -5.97
CA LEU A 194 -15.68 2.54 -4.90
C LEU A 194 -16.29 2.87 -3.53
N SER A 195 -16.70 1.84 -2.80
CA SER A 195 -17.21 1.98 -1.43
C SER A 195 -16.09 2.04 -0.39
N MET A 196 -16.47 2.35 0.85
CA MET A 196 -15.57 2.27 2.02
C MET A 196 -14.82 0.93 2.15
N TRP A 197 -15.38 -0.16 1.60
CA TRP A 197 -14.78 -1.48 1.66
C TRP A 197 -13.44 -1.59 0.91
N LYS A 198 -13.17 -0.73 -0.09
CA LYS A 198 -11.88 -0.66 -0.80
C LYS A 198 -10.69 -0.58 0.18
N ALA A 199 -10.85 0.22 1.24
CA ALA A 199 -9.84 0.43 2.27
C ALA A 199 -9.74 -0.75 3.27
N CYS A 200 -10.79 -1.56 3.37
CA CYS A 200 -10.91 -2.65 4.35
C CYS A 200 -10.61 -4.03 3.75
N ALA A 201 -10.57 -4.16 2.42
CA ALA A 201 -10.41 -5.43 1.73
C ALA A 201 -9.12 -6.18 2.12
N PHE A 202 -7.95 -5.53 2.03
CA PHE A 202 -6.71 -6.15 2.49
C PHE A 202 -6.66 -6.28 4.02
N PRO A 203 -7.03 -5.26 4.83
CA PRO A 203 -7.08 -5.43 6.28
C PRO A 203 -7.92 -6.61 6.74
N ASN A 204 -9.01 -6.94 6.04
CA ASN A 204 -9.80 -8.13 6.31
C ASN A 204 -9.04 -9.42 5.92
N ALA A 205 -8.38 -9.43 4.76
CA ALA A 205 -7.50 -10.54 4.36
C ALA A 205 -6.38 -10.78 5.39
N ALA A 206 -5.74 -9.71 5.87
CA ALA A 206 -4.68 -9.76 6.87
C ALA A 206 -5.20 -10.25 8.23
N ARG A 207 -6.37 -9.76 8.67
CA ARG A 207 -7.08 -10.26 9.85
C ARG A 207 -7.29 -11.78 9.77
N ASN A 208 -7.76 -12.27 8.62
CA ASN A 208 -8.00 -13.70 8.42
C ASN A 208 -6.71 -14.53 8.43
N GLY A 209 -5.61 -13.99 7.89
CA GLY A 209 -4.29 -14.61 8.01
C GLY A 209 -3.79 -14.70 9.46
N VAL A 210 -3.96 -13.63 10.24
CA VAL A 210 -3.65 -13.63 11.68
C VAL A 210 -4.50 -14.67 12.42
N PHE A 211 -5.81 -14.70 12.15
CA PHE A 211 -6.71 -15.67 12.76
C PHE A 211 -6.31 -17.12 12.42
N ALA A 212 -5.94 -17.41 11.17
CA ALA A 212 -5.44 -18.72 10.76
C ALA A 212 -4.17 -19.13 11.53
N ALA A 213 -3.22 -18.21 11.72
CA ALA A 213 -2.03 -18.47 12.53
C ALA A 213 -2.37 -18.73 14.02
N MET A 214 -3.35 -18.01 14.59
CA MET A 214 -3.82 -18.22 15.97
C MET A 214 -4.50 -19.59 16.16
N LEU A 215 -5.24 -20.06 15.16
CA LEU A 215 -5.84 -21.39 15.14
C LEU A 215 -4.76 -22.48 15.04
N ALA A 216 -3.81 -22.33 14.11
CA ALA A 216 -2.72 -23.27 13.93
C ALA A 216 -1.80 -23.35 15.16
N GLN A 217 -1.55 -22.23 15.84
CA GLN A 217 -0.83 -22.21 17.12
C GLN A 217 -1.46 -23.14 18.16
N ARG A 218 -2.78 -23.32 18.10
CA ARG A 218 -3.57 -24.19 19.00
C ARG A 218 -3.76 -25.60 18.45
N GLY A 219 -3.08 -25.96 17.37
CA GLY A 219 -3.10 -27.30 16.80
C GLY A 219 -4.22 -27.56 15.79
N MET A 220 -4.98 -26.53 15.38
CA MET A 220 -5.97 -26.70 14.31
C MET A 220 -5.26 -26.97 12.98
N THR A 221 -5.75 -27.95 12.22
CA THR A 221 -5.26 -28.30 10.89
C THR A 221 -6.14 -27.72 9.80
N GLY A 222 -5.57 -27.44 8.63
CA GLY A 222 -6.26 -26.96 7.45
C GLY A 222 -6.25 -27.99 6.30
N PRO A 223 -7.19 -27.89 5.35
CA PRO A 223 -7.22 -28.75 4.16
C PRO A 223 -5.92 -28.67 3.35
N SER A 224 -5.42 -29.81 2.89
CA SER A 224 -4.11 -29.93 2.22
C SER A 224 -4.17 -30.91 1.03
N PRO A 225 -3.41 -30.68 -0.06
CA PRO A 225 -2.59 -29.50 -0.32
C PRO A 225 -3.43 -28.30 -0.77
N ILE A 226 -3.23 -27.15 -0.14
CA ILE A 226 -4.08 -25.98 -0.38
C ILE A 226 -3.90 -25.37 -1.78
N PHE A 227 -2.71 -25.45 -2.37
CA PHE A 227 -2.47 -24.89 -3.71
C PHE A 227 -2.77 -25.90 -4.81
N GLU A 228 -2.13 -27.06 -4.78
CA GLU A 228 -2.15 -28.07 -5.85
C GLU A 228 -3.34 -29.05 -5.77
N GLY A 229 -4.09 -29.04 -4.66
CA GLY A 229 -5.14 -30.01 -4.37
C GLY A 229 -6.25 -30.05 -5.42
N GLU A 230 -7.12 -31.06 -5.33
CA GLU A 230 -8.18 -31.28 -6.33
C GLU A 230 -9.11 -30.07 -6.49
N LYS A 231 -9.38 -29.37 -5.38
CA LYS A 231 -10.12 -28.09 -5.31
C LYS A 231 -9.22 -26.96 -4.78
N GLY A 232 -7.92 -27.06 -5.05
CA GLY A 232 -6.91 -26.14 -4.54
C GLY A 232 -6.90 -24.78 -5.24
N PHE A 233 -6.20 -23.83 -4.62
CA PHE A 233 -6.09 -22.45 -5.04
C PHE A 233 -5.64 -22.29 -6.50
N MET A 234 -4.70 -23.13 -6.98
CA MET A 234 -4.21 -23.07 -8.36
C MET A 234 -5.31 -23.43 -9.38
N LYS A 235 -6.22 -24.33 -9.03
CA LYS A 235 -7.28 -24.76 -9.95
C LYS A 235 -8.44 -23.77 -10.00
N LEU A 236 -8.82 -23.25 -8.84
CA LEU A 236 -10.04 -22.43 -8.70
C LEU A 236 -9.76 -20.92 -8.81
N VAL A 237 -8.60 -20.46 -8.36
CA VAL A 237 -8.34 -19.03 -8.15
C VAL A 237 -7.25 -18.51 -9.08
N SER A 238 -5.99 -18.93 -8.93
CA SER A 238 -4.87 -18.31 -9.67
C SER A 238 -4.65 -18.85 -11.08
N GLY A 239 -5.07 -20.08 -11.36
CA GLY A 239 -4.47 -20.84 -12.46
C GLY A 239 -3.07 -21.35 -12.07
N PRO A 240 -2.30 -21.86 -13.06
CA PRO A 240 -0.94 -22.31 -12.85
C PRO A 240 -0.10 -21.22 -12.17
N LEU A 241 0.57 -21.60 -11.08
CA LEU A 241 1.36 -20.69 -10.28
C LEU A 241 2.67 -21.38 -9.90
N GLU A 242 3.78 -20.84 -10.39
CA GLU A 242 5.12 -21.27 -10.04
C GLU A 242 5.86 -20.09 -9.42
N LEU A 243 6.28 -20.23 -8.16
CA LEU A 243 7.00 -19.15 -7.49
C LEU A 243 8.47 -19.12 -7.93
N PRO A 244 9.01 -17.95 -8.30
CA PRO A 244 10.45 -17.80 -8.49
C PRO A 244 11.20 -18.02 -7.16
N LEU A 245 12.54 -18.11 -7.22
CA LEU A 245 13.38 -18.16 -6.02
C LEU A 245 13.11 -16.95 -5.12
N PHE A 246 13.21 -17.16 -3.81
CA PHE A 246 13.05 -16.11 -2.82
C PHE A 246 14.36 -15.40 -2.51
N GLY A 247 14.27 -14.16 -2.00
CA GLY A 247 15.41 -13.40 -1.53
C GLY A 247 16.26 -14.20 -0.53
N GLY A 248 17.58 -14.22 -0.73
CA GLY A 248 18.53 -15.01 0.06
C GLY A 248 18.63 -16.49 -0.32
N GLU A 249 17.76 -17.03 -1.19
CA GLU A 249 18.01 -18.33 -1.83
C GLU A 249 19.13 -18.19 -2.89
N LYS A 250 19.97 -19.23 -3.02
CA LYS A 250 21.05 -19.24 -4.02
C LYS A 250 20.47 -19.47 -5.41
N GLY A 251 20.55 -18.45 -6.27
CA GLY A 251 20.23 -18.55 -7.68
C GLY A 251 21.44 -18.91 -8.55
N PRO A 252 21.26 -19.02 -9.89
CA PRO A 252 22.34 -19.35 -10.83
C PRO A 252 23.48 -18.31 -10.89
N SER A 253 23.24 -17.06 -10.51
CA SER A 253 24.20 -15.96 -10.64
C SER A 253 23.99 -14.89 -9.57
N GLU A 254 24.51 -15.15 -8.35
CA GLU A 254 24.38 -14.33 -7.12
C GLU A 254 23.09 -14.56 -6.30
N PRO A 255 23.08 -14.25 -4.98
CA PRO A 255 21.87 -14.36 -4.16
C PRO A 255 20.80 -13.42 -4.70
N LEU A 256 19.57 -13.92 -4.86
CA LEU A 256 18.46 -13.05 -5.28
C LEU A 256 18.22 -11.95 -4.25
N THR A 257 17.94 -10.75 -4.75
CA THR A 257 17.52 -9.61 -3.94
C THR A 257 16.14 -9.85 -3.34
N PHE A 258 15.88 -9.18 -2.21
CA PHE A 258 14.59 -9.21 -1.53
C PHE A 258 13.61 -8.22 -2.17
N LYS A 259 12.35 -8.65 -2.31
CA LYS A 259 11.31 -7.90 -3.01
C LYS A 259 10.96 -6.56 -2.41
N ILE A 260 11.24 -6.32 -1.13
CA ILE A 260 11.01 -5.01 -0.53
C ILE A 260 11.78 -3.88 -1.23
N LEU A 261 12.96 -4.19 -1.80
CA LEU A 261 13.78 -3.26 -2.58
C LEU A 261 13.13 -2.85 -3.91
N ASP A 262 12.15 -3.63 -4.38
CA ASP A 262 11.43 -3.41 -5.64
C ASP A 262 10.08 -2.70 -5.43
N THR A 263 9.76 -2.25 -4.21
CA THR A 263 8.46 -1.63 -3.88
C THR A 263 8.53 -0.10 -3.88
N TYR A 264 7.41 0.54 -4.23
CA TYR A 264 7.35 1.99 -4.46
C TYR A 264 6.66 2.73 -3.31
N ILE A 265 7.32 3.73 -2.70
CA ILE A 265 6.64 4.64 -1.75
C ILE A 265 5.92 5.72 -2.56
N LYS A 266 4.62 5.88 -2.36
CA LYS A 266 3.85 6.93 -3.02
C LYS A 266 4.23 8.31 -2.50
N ARG A 267 4.53 9.27 -3.39
CA ARG A 267 4.79 10.68 -3.04
C ARG A 267 3.51 11.49 -2.87
N TYR A 268 2.52 11.21 -3.70
CA TYR A 268 1.18 11.84 -3.68
C TYR A 268 0.10 10.84 -3.27
N PRO A 269 -1.00 11.27 -2.62
CA PRO A 269 -2.09 10.38 -2.16
C PRO A 269 -3.05 10.02 -3.32
N VAL A 270 -2.50 9.41 -4.36
CA VAL A 270 -3.19 9.01 -5.60
C VAL A 270 -2.88 7.55 -5.94
N GLU A 271 -3.74 6.95 -6.77
CA GLU A 271 -3.44 5.70 -7.48
C GLU A 271 -2.07 5.81 -8.18
N TYR A 272 -1.30 4.72 -8.17
CA TYR A 272 0.12 4.78 -8.50
C TYR A 272 0.39 5.20 -9.95
N HIS A 273 -0.47 4.85 -10.90
CA HIS A 273 -0.36 5.29 -12.30
C HIS A 273 -0.49 6.81 -12.46
N ALA A 274 -1.14 7.50 -11.51
CA ALA A 274 -1.25 8.96 -11.51
C ALA A 274 -0.02 9.68 -10.92
N GLN A 275 0.96 8.98 -10.30
CA GLN A 275 2.12 9.64 -9.69
C GLN A 275 2.96 10.42 -10.71
N THR A 276 3.24 9.80 -11.87
CA THR A 276 4.02 10.44 -12.96
C THR A 276 3.25 11.58 -13.62
N ALA A 277 1.93 11.42 -13.77
CA ALA A 277 1.04 12.47 -14.27
C ALA A 277 1.04 13.72 -13.37
N VAL A 278 0.91 13.54 -12.05
CA VAL A 278 0.94 14.64 -11.08
C VAL A 278 2.31 15.32 -11.07
N GLU A 279 3.40 14.56 -11.10
CA GLU A 279 4.76 15.11 -11.12
C GLU A 279 5.02 15.94 -12.38
N ALA A 280 4.61 15.44 -13.55
CA ALA A 280 4.71 16.17 -14.81
C ALA A 280 3.86 17.45 -14.80
N ALA A 281 2.62 17.37 -14.31
CA ALA A 281 1.71 18.51 -14.24
C ALA A 281 2.22 19.62 -13.30
N LEU A 282 2.80 19.26 -12.14
CA LEU A 282 3.39 20.22 -11.21
C LEU A 282 4.61 20.92 -11.81
N ALA A 283 5.46 20.18 -12.53
CA ALA A 283 6.62 20.75 -13.22
C ALA A 283 6.20 21.73 -14.34
N ILE A 284 5.21 21.36 -15.15
CA ILE A 284 4.64 22.25 -16.18
C ILE A 284 4.06 23.50 -15.54
N ARG A 285 3.32 23.37 -14.44
CA ARG A 285 2.74 24.52 -13.74
C ARG A 285 3.83 25.50 -13.28
N GLU A 286 4.92 25.01 -12.71
CA GLU A 286 6.04 25.83 -12.28
C GLU A 286 6.66 26.57 -13.47
N GLU A 287 6.87 25.88 -14.59
CA GLU A 287 7.38 26.47 -15.84
C GLU A 287 6.44 27.57 -16.39
N MET A 288 5.14 27.29 -16.47
CA MET A 288 4.12 28.26 -16.90
C MET A 288 4.14 29.54 -16.06
N LEU A 289 4.24 29.40 -14.73
CA LEU A 289 4.31 30.56 -13.83
C LEU A 289 5.56 31.39 -14.06
N ASN A 290 6.70 30.73 -14.32
CA ASN A 290 7.96 31.42 -14.57
C ASN A 290 7.99 32.14 -15.92
N VAL A 291 7.32 31.59 -16.94
CA VAL A 291 7.39 32.08 -18.33
C VAL A 291 6.27 33.05 -18.69
N GLU A 292 5.05 32.82 -18.19
CA GLU A 292 3.85 33.60 -18.55
C GLU A 292 3.13 34.23 -17.35
N GLY A 293 3.55 33.93 -16.12
CA GLY A 293 2.89 34.45 -14.91
C GLY A 293 1.65 33.65 -14.51
N VAL A 294 0.92 34.15 -13.51
CA VAL A 294 -0.20 33.42 -12.89
C VAL A 294 -1.43 33.34 -13.80
N GLU A 295 -1.60 34.33 -14.68
CA GLU A 295 -2.69 34.44 -15.64
C GLU A 295 -2.70 33.28 -16.66
N ALA A 296 -1.53 32.67 -16.91
CA ALA A 296 -1.37 31.52 -17.79
C ALA A 296 -2.25 30.33 -17.38
N LEU A 297 -2.48 30.14 -16.07
CA LEU A 297 -3.30 29.03 -15.55
C LEU A 297 -4.78 29.19 -15.93
N ALA A 298 -5.32 30.40 -15.87
CA ALA A 298 -6.67 30.71 -16.37
C ALA A 298 -6.73 30.69 -17.91
N GLY A 299 -5.57 30.83 -18.55
CA GLY A 299 -5.37 30.73 -19.99
C GLY A 299 -5.25 29.31 -20.54
N ILE A 300 -5.34 28.24 -19.74
CA ILE A 300 -5.26 26.87 -20.25
C ILE A 300 -6.45 26.56 -21.17
N THR A 301 -6.17 26.02 -22.35
CA THR A 301 -7.17 25.67 -23.40
C THR A 301 -7.27 24.18 -23.67
N ASP A 302 -6.17 23.42 -23.60
CA ASP A 302 -6.12 21.96 -23.83
C ASP A 302 -5.09 21.32 -22.90
N ILE A 303 -5.41 20.13 -22.38
CA ILE A 303 -4.52 19.29 -21.60
C ILE A 303 -4.57 17.88 -22.17
N GLU A 304 -3.45 17.40 -22.71
CA GLU A 304 -3.29 16.00 -23.12
C GLU A 304 -2.57 15.21 -22.04
N VAL A 305 -3.16 14.09 -21.63
CA VAL A 305 -2.55 13.07 -20.78
C VAL A 305 -2.22 11.85 -21.65
N GLY A 306 -0.99 11.78 -22.12
CA GLY A 306 -0.46 10.63 -22.84
C GLY A 306 0.02 9.55 -21.89
N SER A 307 -0.55 8.34 -21.95
CA SER A 307 -0.16 7.22 -21.10
C SER A 307 -0.29 5.86 -21.82
N PHE A 308 -0.19 4.76 -21.08
CA PHE A 308 -0.26 3.38 -21.59
C PHE A 308 -1.56 2.69 -21.17
N ASP A 309 -1.92 1.63 -21.89
CA ASP A 309 -3.26 1.02 -21.84
C ASP A 309 -3.74 0.64 -20.43
N VAL A 310 -2.88 0.05 -19.60
CA VAL A 310 -3.26 -0.35 -18.23
C VAL A 310 -3.63 0.85 -17.37
N ALA A 311 -2.87 1.95 -17.44
CA ALA A 311 -3.19 3.16 -16.69
C ALA A 311 -4.48 3.81 -17.20
N ILE A 312 -4.67 3.86 -18.52
CA ILE A 312 -5.88 4.39 -19.15
C ILE A 312 -7.10 3.57 -18.73
N GLU A 313 -7.01 2.25 -18.76
CA GLU A 313 -8.09 1.35 -18.35
C GLU A 313 -8.50 1.58 -16.89
N ILE A 314 -7.54 1.72 -15.97
CA ILE A 314 -7.82 1.80 -14.53
C ILE A 314 -8.27 3.20 -14.10
N ILE A 315 -7.65 4.26 -14.62
CA ILE A 315 -7.83 5.64 -14.10
C ILE A 315 -8.17 6.69 -15.17
N GLY A 316 -8.34 6.32 -16.44
CA GLY A 316 -8.63 7.24 -17.54
C GLY A 316 -9.90 6.92 -18.35
N ARG A 317 -10.48 5.73 -18.23
CA ARG A 317 -11.53 5.23 -19.15
C ARG A 317 -12.96 5.33 -18.59
N GLU A 318 -13.18 4.93 -17.35
CA GLU A 318 -14.55 4.83 -16.79
C GLU A 318 -15.18 6.22 -16.61
N PRO A 319 -16.46 6.43 -16.97
CA PRO A 319 -17.15 7.72 -16.82
C PRO A 319 -17.06 8.32 -15.41
N GLU A 320 -17.08 7.47 -14.38
CA GLU A 320 -16.97 7.85 -12.98
C GLU A 320 -15.62 8.54 -12.68
N LYS A 321 -14.55 8.22 -13.43
CA LYS A 321 -13.26 8.92 -13.28
C LYS A 321 -13.32 10.35 -13.81
N TRP A 322 -14.22 10.64 -14.74
CA TRP A 322 -14.39 11.98 -15.32
C TRP A 322 -15.31 12.87 -14.47
N HIS A 323 -16.10 12.28 -13.56
CA HIS A 323 -16.97 12.99 -12.62
C HIS A 323 -16.92 12.37 -11.21
N PRO A 324 -15.77 12.42 -10.52
CA PRO A 324 -15.62 11.73 -9.25
C PRO A 324 -16.40 12.43 -8.12
N HIS A 325 -17.31 11.69 -7.47
CA HIS A 325 -18.10 12.17 -6.32
C HIS A 325 -17.56 11.72 -4.96
N THR A 326 -16.63 10.76 -4.95
CA THR A 326 -15.99 10.23 -3.74
C THR A 326 -14.49 10.50 -3.77
N ARG A 327 -13.87 10.47 -2.58
CA ARG A 327 -12.40 10.54 -2.48
C ARG A 327 -11.75 9.39 -3.26
N GLU A 328 -12.29 8.19 -3.08
CA GLU A 328 -11.77 6.93 -3.61
C GLU A 328 -11.82 6.90 -5.15
N THR A 329 -12.83 7.50 -5.76
CA THR A 329 -12.89 7.65 -7.23
C THR A 329 -11.98 8.78 -7.71
N ALA A 330 -11.90 9.90 -6.98
CA ALA A 330 -11.06 11.04 -7.35
C ALA A 330 -9.55 10.73 -7.31
N ASP A 331 -9.10 9.95 -6.32
CA ASP A 331 -7.69 9.52 -6.24
C ASP A 331 -7.34 8.44 -7.29
N HIS A 332 -8.33 7.93 -8.05
CA HIS A 332 -8.20 7.01 -9.19
C HIS A 332 -8.64 7.68 -10.52
N SER A 333 -8.41 8.99 -10.66
CA SER A 333 -8.82 9.75 -11.85
C SER A 333 -7.66 10.57 -12.42
N PHE A 334 -7.23 10.25 -13.64
CA PHE A 334 -6.31 11.10 -14.40
C PHE A 334 -6.79 12.54 -14.56
N PRO A 335 -8.00 12.81 -15.09
CA PRO A 335 -8.43 14.18 -15.32
C PRO A 335 -8.49 14.99 -14.03
N TYR A 336 -8.98 14.41 -12.94
CA TYR A 336 -9.02 15.08 -11.65
C TYR A 336 -7.62 15.37 -11.10
N CYS A 337 -6.73 14.36 -11.06
CA CYS A 337 -5.41 14.51 -10.46
C CYS A 337 -4.53 15.51 -11.22
N VAL A 338 -4.58 15.51 -12.55
CA VAL A 338 -3.83 16.46 -13.38
C VAL A 338 -4.40 17.87 -13.24
N ALA A 339 -5.73 18.04 -13.29
CA ALA A 339 -6.37 19.34 -13.11
C ALA A 339 -6.09 19.92 -11.71
N ALA A 340 -6.17 19.10 -10.66
CA ALA A 340 -5.86 19.54 -9.29
C ALA A 340 -4.40 19.95 -9.14
N ALA A 341 -3.46 19.21 -9.75
CA ALA A 341 -2.05 19.57 -9.74
C ALA A 341 -1.78 20.93 -10.41
N LEU A 342 -2.37 21.17 -11.58
CA LEU A 342 -2.23 22.45 -12.32
C LEU A 342 -2.91 23.61 -11.57
N LEU A 343 -4.11 23.39 -11.02
CA LEU A 343 -4.88 24.42 -10.33
C LEU A 343 -4.22 24.82 -9.00
N ASP A 344 -3.94 23.83 -8.14
CA ASP A 344 -3.52 24.08 -6.75
C ASP A 344 -2.00 24.25 -6.59
N GLY A 345 -1.22 23.76 -7.56
CA GLY A 345 0.25 23.66 -7.45
C GLY A 345 0.73 22.70 -6.39
N LYS A 346 -0.15 21.83 -5.91
CA LYS A 346 0.15 20.75 -4.96
C LYS A 346 -0.96 19.71 -4.98
N VAL A 347 -0.61 18.45 -4.70
CA VAL A 347 -1.59 17.38 -4.46
C VAL A 347 -1.42 16.86 -3.04
N THR A 348 -2.45 17.03 -2.22
CA THR A 348 -2.45 16.72 -0.78
C THR A 348 -3.75 16.03 -0.38
N LEU A 349 -3.92 15.66 0.89
CA LEU A 349 -5.19 15.07 1.36
C LEU A 349 -6.38 16.03 1.15
N GLN A 350 -6.14 17.34 1.26
CA GLN A 350 -7.13 18.39 1.05
C GLN A 350 -7.60 18.48 -0.39
N SER A 351 -6.77 18.07 -1.35
CA SER A 351 -7.12 17.98 -2.77
C SER A 351 -8.21 16.95 -3.04
N PHE A 352 -8.64 16.15 -2.06
CA PHE A 352 -9.72 15.17 -2.20
C PHE A 352 -10.81 15.33 -1.12
N ALA A 353 -10.82 16.47 -0.43
CA ALA A 353 -11.89 16.79 0.50
C ALA A 353 -13.19 17.09 -0.27
N ALA A 354 -14.35 16.86 0.34
CA ALA A 354 -15.66 17.06 -0.30
C ALA A 354 -15.84 18.46 -0.93
N LYS A 355 -15.30 19.50 -0.29
CA LYS A 355 -15.31 20.87 -0.84
C LYS A 355 -14.49 21.00 -2.14
N HIS A 356 -13.39 20.28 -2.26
CA HIS A 356 -12.55 20.32 -3.46
C HIS A 356 -13.17 19.51 -4.61
N LEU A 357 -13.78 18.36 -4.29
CA LEU A 357 -14.52 17.54 -5.26
C LEU A 357 -15.68 18.29 -5.94
N THR A 358 -16.20 19.34 -5.30
CA THR A 358 -17.31 20.17 -5.80
C THR A 358 -16.85 21.53 -6.35
N ASN A 359 -15.54 21.75 -6.52
CA ASN A 359 -14.99 23.02 -6.98
C ASN A 359 -15.30 23.24 -8.48
N PRO A 360 -16.12 24.24 -8.86
CA PRO A 360 -16.51 24.45 -10.26
C PRO A 360 -15.32 24.81 -11.17
N VAL A 361 -14.30 25.51 -10.65
CA VAL A 361 -13.10 25.88 -11.41
C VAL A 361 -12.29 24.64 -11.78
N LEU A 362 -12.21 23.67 -10.86
CA LEU A 362 -11.56 22.39 -11.12
C LEU A 362 -12.31 21.61 -12.20
N HIS A 363 -13.64 21.55 -12.10
CA HIS A 363 -14.48 20.87 -13.09
C HIS A 363 -14.34 21.48 -14.48
N GLU A 364 -14.29 22.81 -14.59
CA GLU A 364 -14.04 23.50 -15.86
C GLU A 364 -12.67 23.12 -16.45
N LEU A 365 -11.63 23.04 -15.62
CA LEU A 365 -10.30 22.61 -16.07
C LEU A 365 -10.29 21.14 -16.51
N MET A 366 -11.02 20.27 -15.81
CA MET A 366 -11.16 18.86 -16.18
C MET A 366 -11.80 18.67 -17.56
N GLN A 367 -12.73 19.56 -17.97
CA GLN A 367 -13.33 19.51 -19.32
C GLN A 367 -12.31 19.77 -20.45
N LYS A 368 -11.14 20.31 -20.13
CA LYS A 368 -10.05 20.55 -21.08
C LYS A 368 -9.07 19.38 -21.16
N VAL A 369 -9.27 18.34 -20.36
CA VAL A 369 -8.40 17.16 -20.32
C VAL A 369 -8.86 16.14 -21.34
N ARG A 370 -7.91 15.54 -22.06
CA ARG A 370 -8.09 14.31 -22.84
C ARG A 370 -7.01 13.31 -22.50
N VAL A 371 -7.39 12.04 -22.37
CA VAL A 371 -6.46 10.93 -22.12
C VAL A 371 -6.25 10.18 -23.42
N VAL A 372 -4.99 9.98 -23.83
CA VAL A 372 -4.62 9.32 -25.08
C VAL A 372 -3.60 8.22 -24.82
N SER A 373 -3.68 7.14 -25.60
CA SER A 373 -2.63 6.10 -25.60
C SER A 373 -1.41 6.61 -26.37
N GLN A 374 -0.22 6.40 -25.83
CA GLN A 374 1.05 6.73 -26.45
C GLN A 374 1.73 5.44 -26.91
N PRO A 375 1.83 5.19 -28.24
CA PRO A 375 2.39 3.96 -28.77
C PRO A 375 3.80 3.65 -28.27
N GLU A 376 4.62 4.67 -28.03
CA GLU A 376 5.98 4.51 -27.50
C GLU A 376 6.03 4.01 -26.04
N PHE A 377 4.91 4.02 -25.30
CA PHE A 377 4.86 3.52 -23.92
C PHE A 377 4.44 2.05 -23.83
N VAL A 378 4.09 1.42 -24.95
CA VAL A 378 3.70 0.01 -24.99
C VAL A 378 4.88 -0.86 -24.55
N GLY A 379 4.61 -1.83 -23.67
CA GLY A 379 5.62 -2.77 -23.16
C GLY A 379 6.50 -2.24 -22.02
N HIS A 380 6.35 -0.97 -21.62
CA HIS A 380 7.09 -0.43 -20.47
C HIS A 380 6.55 -0.93 -19.12
N TYR A 381 5.24 -1.19 -19.02
CA TYR A 381 4.63 -1.75 -17.81
C TYR A 381 5.02 -3.23 -17.62
N PRO A 382 5.37 -3.68 -16.39
CA PRO A 382 5.31 -2.95 -15.12
C PRO A 382 6.62 -2.23 -14.72
N GLN A 383 7.63 -2.21 -15.60
CA GLN A 383 8.96 -1.69 -15.25
C GLN A 383 8.99 -0.17 -15.10
N ALA A 384 8.14 0.56 -15.83
CA ALA A 384 7.96 2.00 -15.74
C ALA A 384 6.47 2.36 -15.90
N MET A 385 6.09 3.56 -15.43
CA MET A 385 4.73 4.10 -15.52
C MET A 385 4.77 5.44 -16.28
N PRO A 386 5.21 5.45 -17.54
CA PRO A 386 5.43 6.69 -18.26
C PRO A 386 4.11 7.45 -18.47
N THR A 387 4.16 8.74 -18.19
CA THR A 387 3.11 9.69 -18.55
C THR A 387 3.75 10.92 -19.17
N ARG A 388 3.19 11.39 -20.28
CA ARG A 388 3.49 12.69 -20.89
C ARG A 388 2.28 13.61 -20.73
N ILE A 389 2.49 14.76 -20.12
CA ILE A 389 1.49 15.83 -20.05
C ILE A 389 1.87 16.90 -21.05
N THR A 390 0.90 17.35 -21.86
CA THR A 390 1.03 18.50 -22.75
C THR A 390 -0.07 19.51 -22.42
N VAL A 391 0.28 20.77 -22.18
CA VAL A 391 -0.65 21.86 -21.85
C VAL A 391 -0.52 22.98 -22.88
N ARG A 392 -1.65 23.43 -23.43
CA ARG A 392 -1.71 24.58 -24.35
C ARG A 392 -2.36 25.78 -23.68
N THR A 393 -1.83 26.98 -23.93
CA THR A 393 -2.37 28.24 -23.39
C THR A 393 -3.04 29.09 -24.47
N LYS A 394 -3.87 30.05 -24.07
CA LYS A 394 -4.49 31.05 -24.95
C LYS A 394 -3.47 31.92 -25.69
N ALA A 395 -2.24 32.02 -25.18
CA ALA A 395 -1.14 32.69 -25.86
C ALA A 395 -0.50 31.85 -26.97
N GLY A 396 -0.99 30.63 -27.20
CA GLY A 396 -0.48 29.71 -28.22
C GLY A 396 0.82 29.01 -27.83
N LYS A 397 1.20 29.02 -26.54
CA LYS A 397 2.37 28.27 -26.04
C LYS A 397 1.97 26.86 -25.64
N ASP A 398 2.86 25.92 -25.93
CA ASP A 398 2.75 24.51 -25.56
C ASP A 398 3.85 24.18 -24.54
N TYR A 399 3.45 23.57 -23.42
CA TYR A 399 4.34 23.03 -22.39
C TYR A 399 4.20 21.52 -22.37
N ALA A 400 5.31 20.79 -22.37
CA ALA A 400 5.29 19.33 -22.34
C ALA A 400 6.31 18.77 -21.35
N LYS A 401 5.87 17.78 -20.58
CA LYS A 401 6.74 17.05 -19.65
C LYS A 401 6.41 15.57 -19.63
N GLN A 402 7.44 14.74 -19.75
CA GLN A 402 7.36 13.30 -19.56
C GLN A 402 8.06 12.90 -18.26
N VAL A 403 7.46 11.96 -17.53
CA VAL A 403 8.04 11.32 -16.36
C VAL A 403 7.83 9.81 -16.47
N ASP A 404 8.92 9.05 -16.41
CA ASP A 404 8.90 7.58 -16.54
C ASP A 404 8.88 6.87 -15.17
N TYR A 405 9.63 7.44 -14.22
CA TYR A 405 9.80 6.93 -12.87
C TYR A 405 9.47 8.02 -11.86
N ALA A 406 8.28 7.95 -11.26
CA ALA A 406 7.88 8.88 -10.21
C ALA A 406 8.85 8.82 -9.01
N LEU A 407 9.02 9.94 -8.32
CA LEU A 407 9.77 9.93 -7.07
C LEU A 407 9.12 8.96 -6.05
N GLY A 408 9.94 8.08 -5.49
CA GLY A 408 9.52 6.93 -4.67
C GLY A 408 9.64 5.58 -5.38
N HIS A 409 9.94 5.57 -6.67
CA HIS A 409 10.22 4.35 -7.44
C HIS A 409 11.60 3.74 -7.09
N PRO A 410 11.80 2.41 -7.18
CA PRO A 410 13.12 1.76 -7.09
C PRO A 410 14.20 2.22 -8.09
N LYS A 411 13.89 3.18 -8.97
CA LYS A 411 14.83 3.83 -9.89
C LYS A 411 14.91 5.35 -9.69
N ASN A 412 14.10 5.89 -8.78
CA ASN A 412 14.03 7.30 -8.42
C ASN A 412 13.54 7.40 -6.95
N TRP A 413 14.42 7.12 -6.00
CA TRP A 413 14.04 6.84 -4.61
C TRP A 413 13.72 8.14 -3.87
N MET A 414 12.74 8.10 -2.96
CA MET A 414 12.64 9.13 -1.93
C MET A 414 13.82 9.01 -0.96
N SER A 415 14.39 10.14 -0.60
CA SER A 415 15.34 10.23 0.52
C SER A 415 14.65 9.96 1.86
N ASP A 416 15.42 9.57 2.87
CA ASP A 416 14.90 9.37 4.23
C ASP A 416 14.23 10.64 4.76
N HIS A 417 14.80 11.82 4.46
CA HIS A 417 14.22 13.10 4.84
C HIS A 417 12.83 13.33 4.21
N GLU A 418 12.62 12.91 2.97
CA GLU A 418 11.33 13.03 2.30
C GLU A 418 10.29 12.07 2.89
N VAL A 419 10.69 10.84 3.26
CA VAL A 419 9.83 9.88 3.96
C VAL A 419 9.44 10.41 5.34
N GLU A 420 10.40 10.96 6.09
CA GLU A 420 10.11 11.60 7.37
C GLU A 420 9.21 12.82 7.22
N ASN A 421 9.42 13.66 6.20
CA ASN A 421 8.57 14.82 5.95
C ASN A 421 7.14 14.42 5.57
N LYS A 422 6.98 13.34 4.80
CA LYS A 422 5.68 12.72 4.54
C LYS A 422 5.01 12.31 5.86
N PHE A 423 5.73 11.60 6.74
CA PHE A 423 5.23 11.25 8.08
C PHE A 423 4.84 12.51 8.90
N ARG A 424 5.72 13.51 8.98
CA ARG A 424 5.49 14.75 9.75
C ARG A 424 4.25 15.49 9.27
N ARG A 425 4.01 15.52 7.94
CA ARG A 425 2.83 16.12 7.31
C ARG A 425 1.55 15.36 7.63
N LEU A 426 1.58 14.03 7.55
CA LEU A 426 0.39 13.20 7.84
C LEU A 426 0.07 13.14 9.34
N ALA A 427 1.09 13.25 10.20
CA ALA A 427 0.93 13.33 11.65
C ALA A 427 0.56 14.75 12.15
N ALA A 428 0.50 15.75 11.28
CA ALA A 428 0.22 17.14 11.66
C ALA A 428 -1.15 17.27 12.34
N GLY A 429 -1.19 17.98 13.47
CA GLY A 429 -2.39 18.13 14.29
C GLY A 429 -2.85 16.86 15.02
N LYS A 430 -2.16 15.73 14.86
CA LYS A 430 -2.44 14.47 15.59
C LYS A 430 -1.45 14.23 16.71
N LEU A 431 -0.17 14.49 16.45
CA LEU A 431 0.94 14.39 17.39
C LEU A 431 1.67 15.74 17.49
N ASP A 432 2.15 16.07 18.69
CA ASP A 432 3.04 17.22 18.89
C ASP A 432 4.42 16.98 18.24
N ARG A 433 5.21 18.05 18.10
CA ARG A 433 6.53 17.98 17.44
C ARG A 433 7.45 16.96 18.12
N ALA A 434 7.55 16.98 19.44
CA ALA A 434 8.45 16.08 20.17
C ALA A 434 8.04 14.61 20.00
N ARG A 435 6.74 14.30 20.01
CA ARG A 435 6.23 12.95 19.81
C ARG A 435 6.44 12.46 18.38
N LYS A 436 6.30 13.34 17.37
CA LYS A 436 6.65 12.98 15.97
C LYS A 436 8.11 12.55 15.85
N GLU A 437 9.04 13.34 16.40
CA GLU A 437 10.46 12.98 16.34
C GLU A 437 10.79 11.71 17.15
N ARG A 438 10.12 11.46 18.28
CA ARG A 438 10.27 10.19 19.00
C ARG A 438 9.77 8.98 18.22
N VAL A 439 8.68 9.11 17.46
CA VAL A 439 8.22 8.03 16.57
C VAL A 439 9.26 7.77 15.49
N ILE A 440 9.75 8.82 14.83
CA ILE A 440 10.80 8.71 13.80
C ILE A 440 12.04 8.00 14.36
N ASP A 441 12.59 8.48 15.49
CA ASP A 441 13.76 7.87 16.13
C ASP A 441 13.53 6.40 16.52
N SER A 442 12.37 6.10 17.11
CA SER A 442 12.02 4.73 17.51
C SER A 442 11.89 3.79 16.32
N VAL A 443 11.41 4.26 15.17
CA VAL A 443 11.32 3.46 13.93
C VAL A 443 12.70 3.30 13.29
N TRP A 444 13.55 4.33 13.29
CA TRP A 444 14.91 4.20 12.79
C TRP A 444 15.78 3.26 13.64
N LYS A 445 15.44 3.10 14.91
CA LYS A 445 16.05 2.14 15.85
C LYS A 445 15.19 0.88 16.05
N LEU A 446 14.27 0.58 15.12
CA LEU A 446 13.33 -0.53 15.26
C LEU A 446 14.03 -1.85 15.60
N ASP A 447 15.13 -2.17 14.93
CA ASP A 447 15.95 -3.37 15.17
C ASP A 447 16.59 -3.46 16.55
N GLN A 448 16.65 -2.35 17.30
CA GLN A 448 17.19 -2.29 18.66
C GLN A 448 16.10 -2.48 19.72
N LEU A 449 14.82 -2.46 19.35
CA LEU A 449 13.72 -2.66 20.28
C LEU A 449 13.66 -4.11 20.74
N LYS A 450 13.77 -4.32 22.06
CA LYS A 450 13.58 -5.64 22.69
C LYS A 450 12.12 -6.09 22.68
N ASP A 451 11.19 -5.13 22.71
CA ASP A 451 9.75 -5.34 22.64
C ASP A 451 9.12 -4.20 21.83
N ILE A 452 8.43 -4.55 20.74
CA ILE A 452 7.76 -3.60 19.85
C ILE A 452 6.60 -2.86 20.53
N SER A 453 6.08 -3.37 21.65
CA SER A 453 5.01 -2.72 22.42
C SER A 453 5.37 -1.30 22.87
N ALA A 454 6.68 -1.00 23.00
CA ALA A 454 7.19 0.33 23.33
C ALA A 454 6.86 1.41 22.29
N LEU A 455 6.59 1.03 21.04
CA LEU A 455 6.23 1.96 19.96
C LEU A 455 4.79 2.49 20.10
N MET A 456 3.87 1.65 20.57
CA MET A 456 2.42 1.93 20.50
C MET A 456 1.99 3.17 21.31
N PRO A 457 2.51 3.43 22.53
CA PRO A 457 2.20 4.65 23.27
C PRO A 457 2.61 5.94 22.55
N LEU A 458 3.63 5.88 21.68
CA LEU A 458 4.08 7.05 20.90
C LEU A 458 3.06 7.45 19.82
N LEU A 459 2.18 6.54 19.40
CA LEU A 459 1.14 6.79 18.41
C LEU A 459 -0.12 7.40 19.02
N LYS A 460 -0.24 7.44 20.35
CA LYS A 460 -1.42 7.97 21.04
C LYS A 460 -1.71 9.41 20.59
N MET A 461 -2.94 9.63 20.11
CA MET A 461 -3.36 10.96 19.68
C MET A 461 -3.60 11.87 20.87
N ASN A 462 -3.36 13.16 20.66
CA ASN A 462 -3.69 14.17 21.66
C ASN A 462 -5.21 14.21 21.87
N ARG A 463 -5.65 14.36 23.13
CA ARG A 463 -7.08 14.38 23.52
C ARG A 463 -7.89 15.58 22.98
N ARG A 464 -7.30 16.39 22.10
CA ARG A 464 -7.98 17.54 21.47
C ARG A 464 -8.21 17.25 20.00
N ASN A 465 -9.44 16.88 19.67
CA ASN A 465 -10.20 17.30 18.49
C ASN A 465 -11.66 16.99 18.76
#